data_AF-A0A1G9JQ34-F1
#
_entry.id   AF-A0A1G9JQ34-F1
#
_cell.length_a   1.000
_cell.length_b   1.000
_cell.length_c   1.000
_cell.angle_alpha   90.00
_cell.angle_beta   90.00
_cell.angle_gamma   90.00
#
_symmetry.space_group_name_H-M   'P 1'
#
loop_
_entity.id
_entity.type
_entity.pdbx_description
1 polymer ?
#
loop_
_entity_poly.entity_id
_entity_poly.type
_entity_poly.pdbx_seq_one_letter_code
_entity_poly.pdbx_strand_id
1 'polypeptide(L)'
;MLRALSLLRSLHGAHHSLEDARASVQRACDYRWLRGAMAGCHVTESPRPLADATPCLVLTQLFPATAGRLRGGNWPTDAGARERCRVEGAHACRAAGAPAYRTLESLSQGLVHGAMTVLIDAARLDYLIEQQALWLSWRRPERLDGALAGLAGQRLGQASQGVFVLELRVPGRDAQGAPNADWLDRQLDRYRKLLRG
;
A
#
# COMPACT_ATOMS: atom_id res chain seq x y z
N MET A 1 41.73 18.51 -15.31
CA MET A 1 40.25 18.60 -15.32
C MET A 1 39.52 17.25 -15.31
N LEU A 2 40.03 16.18 -15.93
CA LEU A 2 39.34 14.87 -16.03
C LEU A 2 39.11 14.13 -14.69
N ARG A 3 39.99 14.28 -13.69
CA ARG A 3 39.85 13.62 -12.36
C ARG A 3 38.72 14.17 -11.48
N ALA A 4 38.33 15.43 -11.66
CA ALA A 4 37.23 16.03 -10.88
C ALA A 4 35.86 15.54 -11.39
N LEU A 5 35.72 15.35 -12.71
CA LEU A 5 34.51 14.83 -13.34
C LEU A 5 34.28 13.34 -13.03
N SER A 6 35.33 12.53 -12.91
CA SER A 6 35.19 11.12 -12.53
C SER A 6 34.78 10.95 -11.06
N LEU A 7 35.29 11.80 -10.16
CA LEU A 7 34.88 11.82 -8.75
C LEU A 7 33.43 12.30 -8.59
N LEU A 8 33.03 13.34 -9.31
CA LEU A 8 31.62 13.79 -9.31
C LEU A 8 30.69 12.71 -9.87
N ARG A 9 31.07 11.99 -10.93
CA ARG A 9 30.27 10.85 -11.45
C ARG A 9 30.22 9.68 -10.47
N SER A 10 31.30 9.37 -9.75
CA SER A 10 31.31 8.30 -8.74
C SER A 10 30.48 8.66 -7.51
N LEU A 11 30.54 9.91 -7.05
CA LEU A 11 29.70 10.41 -5.95
C LEU A 11 28.22 10.46 -6.37
N HIS A 12 27.95 10.89 -7.60
CA HIS A 12 26.60 10.92 -8.15
C HIS A 12 26.04 9.50 -8.31
N GLY A 13 26.84 8.53 -8.78
CA GLY A 13 26.45 7.13 -8.87
C GLY A 13 26.22 6.47 -7.50
N ALA A 14 27.03 6.77 -6.50
CA ALA A 14 26.85 6.28 -5.13
C ALA A 14 25.62 6.92 -4.43
N HIS A 15 25.28 8.16 -4.80
CA HIS A 15 24.09 8.83 -4.31
C HIS A 15 22.81 8.17 -4.86
N HIS A 16 22.76 7.95 -6.19
CA HIS A 16 21.63 7.27 -6.84
C HIS A 16 21.42 5.86 -6.27
N SER A 17 22.48 5.08 -6.08
CA SER A 17 22.34 3.74 -5.51
C SER A 17 21.84 3.75 -4.06
N LEU A 18 22.17 4.77 -3.28
CA LEU A 18 21.66 4.95 -1.91
C LEU A 18 20.18 5.37 -1.91
N GLU A 19 19.77 6.25 -2.83
CA GLU A 19 18.37 6.65 -2.98
C GLU A 19 17.51 5.46 -3.44
N ASP A 20 17.98 4.66 -4.38
CA ASP A 20 17.33 3.44 -4.85
C ASP A 20 17.19 2.41 -3.72
N ALA A 21 18.25 2.22 -2.92
CA ALA A 21 18.22 1.34 -1.76
C ALA A 21 17.19 1.81 -0.72
N ARG A 22 17.13 3.12 -0.43
CA ARG A 22 16.14 3.71 0.48
C ARG A 22 14.73 3.53 -0.05
N ALA A 23 14.51 3.76 -1.34
CA ALA A 23 13.21 3.60 -1.97
C ALA A 23 12.75 2.13 -1.92
N SER A 24 13.65 1.20 -2.21
CA SER A 24 13.38 -0.24 -2.12
C SER A 24 13.00 -0.66 -0.69
N VAL A 25 13.75 -0.20 0.32
CA VAL A 25 13.41 -0.47 1.72
C VAL A 25 12.07 0.16 2.11
N GLN A 26 11.78 1.40 1.69
CA GLN A 26 10.48 2.01 1.96
C GLN A 26 9.34 1.19 1.35
N ARG A 27 9.49 0.71 0.11
CA ARG A 27 8.50 -0.17 -0.53
C ARG A 27 8.31 -1.47 0.23
N ALA A 28 9.38 -2.08 0.71
CA ALA A 28 9.29 -3.26 1.56
C ALA A 28 8.55 -2.98 2.89
N CYS A 29 8.83 -1.84 3.53
CA CYS A 29 8.12 -1.41 4.74
C CYS A 29 6.62 -1.18 4.48
N ASP A 30 6.28 -0.49 3.38
CA ASP A 30 4.90 -0.23 2.98
C ASP A 30 4.17 -1.55 2.68
N TYR A 31 4.83 -2.52 2.03
CA TYR A 31 4.27 -3.85 1.79
C TYR A 31 4.00 -4.62 3.08
N ARG A 32 4.97 -4.66 4.01
CA ARG A 32 4.82 -5.35 5.30
C ARG A 32 3.70 -4.75 6.14
N TRP A 33 3.60 -3.41 6.13
CA TRP A 33 2.50 -2.72 6.77
C TRP A 33 1.17 -3.10 6.12
N LEU A 34 1.08 -3.07 4.78
CA LEU A 34 -0.14 -3.42 4.03
C LEU A 34 -0.58 -4.85 4.33
N ARG A 35 0.38 -5.79 4.35
CA ARG A 35 0.17 -7.20 4.69
C ARG A 35 -0.44 -7.37 6.06
N GLY A 36 0.00 -6.61 7.06
CA GLY A 36 -0.59 -6.60 8.40
C GLY A 36 -1.94 -5.87 8.46
N ALA A 37 -2.08 -4.75 7.74
CA ALA A 37 -3.27 -3.93 7.70
C ALA A 37 -4.49 -4.66 7.11
N MET A 38 -4.26 -5.58 6.17
CA MET A 38 -5.31 -6.40 5.56
C MET A 38 -5.76 -7.58 6.43
N ALA A 39 -5.17 -7.78 7.62
CA ALA A 39 -5.65 -8.81 8.54
C ALA A 39 -7.10 -8.52 8.96
N GLY A 40 -8.00 -9.47 8.68
CA GLY A 40 -9.43 -9.33 8.99
C GLY A 40 -10.14 -8.28 8.12
N CYS A 41 -9.63 -7.97 6.94
CA CYS A 41 -10.32 -7.11 5.97
C CYS A 41 -11.67 -7.71 5.56
N HIS A 42 -12.54 -6.86 5.02
CA HIS A 42 -13.72 -7.31 4.29
C HIS A 42 -13.30 -7.77 2.89
N VAL A 43 -13.93 -8.82 2.38
CA VAL A 43 -13.62 -9.39 1.06
C VAL A 43 -14.87 -9.31 0.20
N THR A 44 -14.73 -8.78 -1.00
CA THR A 44 -15.77 -8.80 -2.02
C THR A 44 -15.19 -9.19 -3.37
N GLU A 45 -16.03 -9.70 -4.26
CA GLU A 45 -15.65 -9.86 -5.66
C GLU A 45 -15.42 -8.49 -6.31
N SER A 46 -14.36 -8.36 -7.12
CA SER A 46 -14.15 -7.13 -7.86
C SER A 46 -15.04 -7.10 -9.11
N PRO A 47 -15.84 -6.04 -9.32
CA PRO A 47 -16.60 -5.88 -10.56
C PRO A 47 -15.71 -5.55 -11.76
N ARG A 48 -14.41 -5.27 -11.53
CA ARG A 48 -13.44 -4.92 -12.57
C ARG A 48 -12.15 -5.70 -12.36
N PRO A 49 -11.53 -6.21 -13.43
CA PRO A 49 -10.22 -6.85 -13.32
C PRO A 49 -9.12 -5.83 -12.98
N LEU A 50 -7.92 -6.34 -12.73
CA LEU A 50 -6.68 -5.55 -12.67
C LEU A 50 -6.36 -4.91 -14.03
N ALA A 51 -5.35 -4.04 -14.06
CA ALA A 51 -4.93 -3.33 -15.28
C ALA A 51 -4.50 -4.28 -16.41
N ASP A 52 -3.93 -5.44 -16.06
CA ASP A 52 -3.57 -6.53 -16.97
C ASP A 52 -4.74 -7.47 -17.35
N ALA A 53 -5.98 -7.09 -17.04
CA ALA A 53 -7.21 -7.87 -17.20
C ALA A 53 -7.31 -9.14 -16.31
N THR A 54 -6.40 -9.33 -15.35
CA THR A 54 -6.49 -10.42 -14.38
C THR A 54 -7.70 -10.24 -13.47
N PRO A 55 -8.58 -11.25 -13.31
CA PRO A 55 -9.66 -11.22 -12.33
C PRO A 55 -9.12 -11.03 -10.91
N CYS A 56 -9.83 -10.27 -10.08
CA CYS A 56 -9.36 -9.97 -8.73
C CYS A 56 -10.48 -9.95 -7.69
N LEU A 57 -10.06 -10.07 -6.43
CA LEU A 57 -10.85 -9.81 -5.24
C LEU A 57 -10.52 -8.42 -4.71
N VAL A 58 -11.49 -7.75 -4.09
CA VAL A 58 -11.27 -6.51 -3.35
C VAL A 58 -11.20 -6.84 -1.86
N LEU A 59 -10.07 -6.49 -1.25
CA LEU A 59 -9.89 -6.48 0.19
C LEU A 59 -10.08 -5.05 0.66
N THR A 60 -11.04 -4.83 1.56
CA THR A 60 -11.35 -3.51 2.10
C THR A 60 -11.02 -3.44 3.58
N GLN A 61 -10.25 -2.43 3.97
CA GLN A 61 -9.98 -2.10 5.37
C GLN A 61 -10.37 -0.67 5.68
N LEU A 62 -10.92 -0.46 6.87
CA LEU A 62 -11.40 0.84 7.33
C LEU A 62 -10.47 1.43 8.39
N PHE A 63 -10.20 2.73 8.27
CA PHE A 63 -9.41 3.49 9.24
C PHE A 63 -10.16 4.76 9.66
N PRO A 64 -10.00 5.24 10.91
CA PRO A 64 -10.54 6.53 11.29
C PRO A 64 -9.74 7.64 10.61
N ALA A 65 -10.43 8.66 10.08
CA ALA A 65 -9.82 9.81 9.41
C ALA A 65 -9.23 10.82 10.40
N THR A 66 -8.24 10.39 11.18
CA THR A 66 -7.54 11.25 12.13
C THR A 66 -6.89 12.45 11.45
N ALA A 67 -6.68 13.54 12.19
CA ALA A 67 -6.00 14.74 11.67
C ALA A 67 -4.59 14.44 11.10
N GLY A 68 -3.91 13.41 11.62
CA GLY A 68 -2.64 12.94 11.07
C GLY A 68 -2.77 12.37 9.66
N ARG A 69 -3.75 11.48 9.42
CA ARG A 69 -3.98 10.86 8.12
C ARG A 69 -4.52 11.86 7.08
N LEU A 70 -5.39 12.77 7.51
CA LEU A 70 -5.89 13.85 6.65
C LEU A 70 -4.76 14.73 6.12
N ARG A 71 -3.76 15.05 6.96
CA ARG A 71 -2.56 15.77 6.50
C ARG A 71 -1.69 14.91 5.59
N GLY A 72 -1.51 13.62 5.91
CA GLY A 72 -0.61 12.72 5.17
C GLY A 72 -0.97 12.51 3.70
N GLY A 73 -2.25 12.63 3.33
CA GLY A 73 -2.72 12.50 1.94
C GLY A 73 -3.00 13.82 1.22
N ASN A 74 -2.67 14.97 1.81
CA ASN A 74 -3.05 16.30 1.30
C ASN A 74 -4.55 16.39 0.96
N TRP A 75 -5.40 15.84 1.83
CA TRP A 75 -6.83 15.77 1.59
C TRP A 75 -7.47 17.17 1.64
N PRO A 76 -8.45 17.46 0.75
CA PRO A 76 -9.20 18.71 0.81
C PRO A 76 -9.85 18.92 2.18
N THR A 77 -9.93 20.19 2.59
CA THR A 77 -10.64 20.60 3.82
C THR A 77 -12.13 20.39 3.69
N ASP A 78 -12.71 20.72 2.52
CA ASP A 78 -14.11 20.46 2.20
C ASP A 78 -14.40 18.96 2.07
N ALA A 79 -15.43 18.50 2.79
CA ALA A 79 -15.83 17.10 2.81
C ALA A 79 -16.33 16.61 1.44
N GLY A 80 -17.09 17.45 0.71
CA GLY A 80 -17.60 17.08 -0.62
C GLY A 80 -16.48 16.88 -1.64
N ALA A 81 -15.49 17.76 -1.64
CA ALA A 81 -14.27 17.62 -2.44
C ALA A 81 -13.49 16.37 -2.04
N ARG A 82 -13.38 16.10 -0.73
CA ARG A 82 -12.69 14.92 -0.22
C ARG A 82 -13.28 13.60 -0.70
N GLU A 83 -14.61 13.50 -0.78
CA GLU A 83 -15.31 12.29 -1.28
C GLU A 83 -15.04 11.99 -2.76
N ARG A 84 -14.64 13.00 -3.53
CA ARG A 84 -14.29 12.87 -4.96
C ARG A 84 -12.81 12.54 -5.17
N CYS A 85 -11.99 12.67 -4.13
CA CYS A 85 -10.56 12.39 -4.20
C CYS A 85 -10.26 10.94 -3.81
N ARG A 86 -9.17 10.42 -4.37
CA ARG A 86 -8.54 9.18 -3.94
C ARG A 86 -7.03 9.32 -4.00
N VAL A 87 -6.34 8.56 -3.16
CA VAL A 87 -4.88 8.43 -3.17
C VAL A 87 -4.55 7.03 -3.67
N GLU A 88 -3.57 6.90 -4.57
CA GLU A 88 -3.24 5.64 -5.23
C GLU A 88 -1.82 5.17 -4.91
N GLY A 89 -1.57 3.87 -5.09
CA GLY A 89 -0.25 3.26 -5.02
C GLY A 89 0.43 3.44 -3.67
N ALA A 90 1.76 3.61 -3.66
CA ALA A 90 2.55 3.74 -2.43
C ALA A 90 2.08 4.89 -1.51
N HIS A 91 1.51 5.95 -2.08
CA HIS A 91 0.98 7.06 -1.29
C HIS A 91 -0.27 6.67 -0.49
N ALA A 92 -1.05 5.70 -0.97
CA ALA A 92 -2.23 5.19 -0.27
C ALA A 92 -1.84 4.52 1.06
N CYS A 93 -0.78 3.69 1.07
CA CYS A 93 -0.25 3.10 2.30
C CYS A 93 0.14 4.18 3.32
N ARG A 94 0.92 5.18 2.90
CA ARG A 94 1.38 6.25 3.80
C ARG A 94 0.24 7.13 4.30
N ALA A 95 -0.70 7.49 3.44
CA ALA A 95 -1.88 8.25 3.83
C ALA A 95 -2.79 7.45 4.79
N ALA A 96 -2.80 6.12 4.69
CA ALA A 96 -3.50 5.23 5.62
C ALA A 96 -2.72 5.00 6.93
N GLY A 97 -1.46 5.42 7.02
CA GLY A 97 -0.64 5.40 8.23
C GLY A 97 0.52 4.41 8.21
N ALA A 98 0.95 3.93 7.05
CA ALA A 98 2.19 3.16 6.94
C ALA A 98 3.38 3.99 7.45
N PRO A 99 4.30 3.39 8.22
CA PRO A 99 5.45 4.09 8.76
C PRO A 99 6.41 4.49 7.65
N ALA A 100 6.89 5.74 7.71
CA ALA A 100 8.08 6.10 6.97
C ALA A 100 9.29 5.33 7.52
N TYR A 101 10.19 4.93 6.63
CA TYR A 101 11.51 4.48 6.96
C TYR A 101 12.29 5.66 7.59
N ARG A 102 12.71 5.55 8.87
CA ARG A 102 13.22 6.71 9.64
C ARG A 102 14.73 6.77 9.87
N THR A 103 15.49 5.67 9.81
CA THR A 103 16.92 5.70 10.21
C THR A 103 17.79 4.70 9.45
N LEU A 104 19.06 5.02 9.17
CA LEU A 104 20.09 4.10 8.60
C LEU A 104 20.18 2.74 9.32
N GLU A 105 19.88 2.71 10.61
CA GLU A 105 19.81 1.51 11.44
C GLU A 105 18.65 0.59 11.05
N SER A 106 17.57 1.15 10.52
CA SER A 106 16.48 0.40 9.90
C SER A 106 16.89 -0.18 8.53
N LEU A 107 17.82 0.46 7.80
CA LEU A 107 18.40 -0.07 6.54
C LEU A 107 19.28 -1.25 6.86
N SER A 108 20.15 -1.11 7.87
CA SER A 108 21.02 -2.21 8.32
C SER A 108 20.20 -3.37 8.86
N GLN A 109 19.16 -3.13 9.67
CA GLN A 109 18.24 -4.19 10.11
C GLN A 109 17.47 -4.81 8.94
N GLY A 110 17.04 -4.02 7.94
CA GLY A 110 16.40 -4.53 6.72
C GLY A 110 17.32 -5.45 5.91
N LEU A 111 18.61 -5.11 5.84
CA LEU A 111 19.65 -5.96 5.25
C LEU A 111 19.94 -7.20 6.10
N VAL A 112 19.90 -7.09 7.43
CA VAL A 112 20.09 -8.20 8.40
C VAL A 112 18.92 -9.19 8.36
N HIS A 113 17.68 -8.75 8.09
CA HIS A 113 16.52 -9.62 7.84
C HIS A 113 16.54 -10.27 6.44
N GLY A 114 17.67 -10.15 5.75
CA GLY A 114 17.93 -10.68 4.41
C GLY A 114 17.57 -9.67 3.33
N ALA A 115 18.60 -9.20 2.62
CA ALA A 115 18.44 -8.37 1.42
C ALA A 115 17.43 -8.96 0.42
N MET A 116 17.37 -10.29 0.31
CA MET A 116 16.42 -10.97 -0.56
C MET A 116 14.96 -10.74 -0.13
N THR A 117 14.67 -10.79 1.17
CA THR A 117 13.32 -10.56 1.70
C THR A 117 12.85 -9.13 1.40
N VAL A 118 13.73 -8.14 1.55
CA VAL A 118 13.45 -6.74 1.20
C VAL A 118 13.12 -6.62 -0.29
N LEU A 119 13.93 -7.21 -1.16
CA LEU A 119 13.68 -7.16 -2.61
C LEU A 119 12.38 -7.86 -3.01
N ILE A 120 12.07 -8.99 -2.37
CA ILE A 120 10.82 -9.71 -2.61
C ILE A 120 9.61 -8.85 -2.21
N ASP A 121 9.63 -8.27 -1.00
CA ASP A 121 8.54 -7.43 -0.48
C ASP A 121 8.36 -6.15 -1.32
N ALA A 122 9.46 -5.49 -1.67
CA ALA A 122 9.43 -4.31 -2.54
C ALA A 122 8.81 -4.65 -3.89
N ALA A 123 9.25 -5.75 -4.52
CA ALA A 123 8.73 -6.17 -5.80
C ALA A 123 7.28 -6.67 -5.76
N ARG A 124 6.76 -7.09 -4.60
CA ARG A 124 5.32 -7.37 -4.43
C ARG A 124 4.50 -6.08 -4.40
N LEU A 125 5.01 -5.03 -3.73
CA LEU A 125 4.37 -3.71 -3.79
C LEU A 125 4.43 -3.10 -5.19
N ASP A 126 5.57 -3.20 -5.86
CA ASP A 126 5.73 -2.69 -7.23
C ASP A 126 4.69 -3.30 -8.17
N TYR A 127 4.49 -4.62 -8.09
CA TYR A 127 3.43 -5.30 -8.84
C TYR A 127 2.03 -4.72 -8.55
N LEU A 128 1.69 -4.49 -7.28
CA LEU A 128 0.39 -3.90 -6.91
C LEU A 128 0.23 -2.46 -7.46
N ILE A 129 1.31 -1.68 -7.48
CA ILE A 129 1.31 -0.31 -8.02
C ILE A 129 1.12 -0.34 -9.52
N GLU A 130 1.88 -1.18 -10.24
CA GLU A 130 1.78 -1.38 -11.69
C GLU A 130 0.35 -1.77 -12.11
N GLN A 131 -0.31 -2.61 -11.31
CA GLN A 131 -1.69 -3.05 -11.56
C GLN A 131 -2.77 -2.05 -11.10
N GLN A 132 -2.38 -0.87 -10.60
CA GLN A 132 -3.29 0.13 -10.02
C GLN A 132 -4.23 -0.49 -8.97
N ALA A 133 -3.68 -1.41 -8.17
CA ALA A 133 -4.46 -2.30 -7.33
C ALA A 133 -4.76 -1.70 -5.95
N LEU A 134 -4.16 -0.55 -5.61
CA LEU A 134 -4.18 -0.02 -4.24
C LEU A 134 -4.69 1.42 -4.20
N TRP A 135 -5.84 1.63 -3.54
CA TRP A 135 -6.47 2.94 -3.42
C TRP A 135 -6.92 3.23 -1.99
N LEU A 136 -6.82 4.49 -1.60
CA LEU A 136 -7.39 5.02 -0.37
C LEU A 136 -8.41 6.10 -0.73
N SER A 137 -9.64 5.95 -0.26
CA SER A 137 -10.70 6.96 -0.39
C SER A 137 -11.18 7.42 0.97
N TRP A 138 -11.77 8.62 1.03
CA TRP A 138 -12.45 9.11 2.23
C TRP A 138 -13.96 9.07 2.04
N ARG A 139 -14.68 8.66 3.07
CA ARG A 139 -16.14 8.63 3.12
C ARG A 139 -16.64 9.24 4.41
N ARG A 140 -17.79 9.91 4.32
CA ARG A 140 -18.59 10.20 5.51
C ARG A 140 -19.13 8.89 6.09
N PRO A 141 -19.21 8.73 7.42
CA PRO A 141 -19.72 7.50 8.02
C PRO A 141 -21.15 7.16 7.54
N GLU A 142 -22.00 8.17 7.38
CA GLU A 142 -23.38 8.05 6.89
C GLU A 142 -23.51 7.72 5.39
N ARG A 143 -22.40 7.77 4.63
CA ARG A 143 -22.34 7.40 3.21
C ARG A 143 -21.73 6.02 2.99
N LEU A 144 -21.40 5.30 4.06
CA LEU A 144 -21.02 3.90 3.98
C LEU A 144 -22.29 3.05 3.90
N ASP A 145 -22.28 2.07 3.00
CA ASP A 145 -23.43 1.19 2.78
C ASP A 145 -23.17 -0.24 3.30
N GLY A 146 -24.26 -0.92 3.68
CA GLY A 146 -24.30 -2.35 3.94
C GLY A 146 -23.21 -2.86 4.89
N ALA A 147 -22.41 -3.82 4.41
CA ALA A 147 -21.37 -4.47 5.21
C ALA A 147 -20.30 -3.49 5.72
N LEU A 148 -19.95 -2.46 4.94
CA LEU A 148 -18.94 -1.48 5.34
C LEU A 148 -19.44 -0.55 6.45
N ALA A 149 -20.72 -0.18 6.43
CA ALA A 149 -21.34 0.59 7.51
C ALA A 149 -21.34 -0.20 8.83
N GLY A 150 -21.72 -1.48 8.76
CA GLY A 150 -21.68 -2.39 9.92
C GLY A 150 -20.26 -2.56 10.48
N LEU A 151 -19.27 -2.77 9.61
CA LEU A 151 -17.87 -2.87 9.99
C LEU A 151 -17.33 -1.58 10.62
N ALA A 152 -17.70 -0.42 10.07
CA ALA A 152 -17.33 0.87 10.63
C ALA A 152 -17.89 1.05 12.04
N GLY A 153 -19.18 0.73 12.25
CA GLY A 153 -19.83 0.80 13.55
C GLY A 153 -19.17 -0.10 14.60
N GLN A 154 -18.79 -1.32 14.21
CA GLN A 154 -18.14 -2.29 15.12
C GLN A 154 -16.69 -1.93 15.46
N ARG A 155 -15.91 -1.44 14.48
CA ARG A 155 -14.45 -1.31 14.63
C ARG A 155 -13.98 0.11 14.95
N LEU A 156 -14.69 1.12 14.48
CA LEU A 156 -14.22 2.50 14.52
C LEU A 156 -14.98 3.37 15.52
N GLY A 157 -16.15 2.93 15.99
CA GLY A 157 -17.00 3.75 16.87
C GLY A 157 -17.36 5.09 16.22
N GLN A 158 -17.32 6.18 17.00
CA GLN A 158 -17.60 7.53 16.47
C GLN A 158 -16.41 8.10 15.70
N ALA A 159 -16.32 7.80 14.40
CA ALA A 159 -15.34 8.40 13.49
C ALA A 159 -15.79 9.81 13.03
N SER A 160 -15.72 10.80 13.94
CA SER A 160 -16.26 12.16 13.73
C SER A 160 -15.68 12.93 12.55
N GLN A 161 -14.48 12.57 12.09
CA GLN A 161 -13.80 13.20 10.94
C GLN A 161 -13.97 12.40 9.64
N GLY A 162 -14.78 11.33 9.67
CA GLY A 162 -14.99 10.41 8.57
C GLY A 162 -14.12 9.15 8.63
N VAL A 163 -14.29 8.33 7.60
CA VAL A 163 -13.67 6.99 7.49
C VAL A 163 -12.83 6.96 6.22
N PHE A 164 -11.59 6.51 6.36
CA PHE A 164 -10.77 6.11 5.23
C PHE A 164 -11.05 4.66 4.86
N VAL A 165 -11.27 4.44 3.57
CA VAL A 165 -11.51 3.12 2.99
C VAL A 165 -10.30 2.78 2.13
N LEU A 166 -9.46 1.86 2.63
CA LEU A 166 -8.33 1.31 1.91
C LEU A 166 -8.79 0.08 1.15
N GLU A 167 -8.70 0.12 -0.17
CA GLU A 167 -9.03 -0.96 -1.08
C GLU A 167 -7.75 -1.52 -1.69
N LEU A 168 -7.59 -2.83 -1.58
CA LEU A 168 -6.54 -3.59 -2.21
C LEU A 168 -7.16 -4.65 -3.12
N ARG A 169 -6.91 -4.54 -4.41
CA ARG A 169 -7.26 -5.56 -5.40
C ARG A 169 -6.15 -6.60 -5.45
N VAL A 170 -6.52 -7.86 -5.27
CA VAL A 170 -5.58 -8.99 -5.30
C VAL A 170 -6.00 -9.95 -6.39
N PRO A 171 -5.08 -10.36 -7.27
CA PRO A 171 -5.40 -11.29 -8.35
C PRO A 171 -5.93 -12.62 -7.80
N GLY A 172 -6.96 -13.13 -8.45
CA GLY A 172 -7.69 -14.33 -8.02
C GLY A 172 -9.21 -14.14 -8.12
N ARG A 173 -9.94 -15.25 -8.09
CA ARG A 173 -11.42 -15.25 -8.12
C ARG A 173 -12.06 -15.63 -6.79
N ASP A 174 -11.38 -16.47 -5.99
CA ASP A 174 -11.92 -16.97 -4.72
C ASP A 174 -10.87 -16.91 -3.62
N ALA A 175 -11.26 -16.38 -2.46
CA ALA A 175 -10.52 -16.55 -1.22
C ALA A 175 -11.04 -17.82 -0.53
N GLN A 176 -10.30 -18.91 -0.61
CA GLN A 176 -10.59 -20.10 0.21
C GLN A 176 -10.22 -19.78 1.67
N GLY A 177 -11.20 -19.31 2.43
CA GLY A 177 -11.04 -18.89 3.83
C GLY A 177 -10.72 -17.39 3.99
N ALA A 178 -10.59 -16.94 5.24
CA ALA A 178 -10.31 -15.54 5.54
C ALA A 178 -8.89 -15.16 5.06
N PRO A 179 -8.74 -14.17 4.17
CA PRO A 179 -7.43 -13.76 3.69
C PRO A 179 -6.56 -13.27 4.85
N ASN A 180 -5.31 -13.73 4.85
CA ASN A 180 -4.29 -13.39 5.81
C ASN A 180 -2.99 -13.01 5.10
N ALA A 181 -1.98 -12.65 5.89
CA ALA A 181 -0.66 -12.26 5.40
C ALA A 181 -0.04 -13.26 4.41
N ASP A 182 -0.04 -14.55 4.76
CA ASP A 182 0.59 -15.60 3.95
C ASP A 182 -0.22 -15.93 2.69
N TRP A 183 -1.55 -15.77 2.75
CA TRP A 183 -2.39 -15.86 1.57
C TRP A 183 -2.05 -14.75 0.58
N LEU A 184 -1.89 -13.51 1.03
CA LEU A 184 -1.54 -12.37 0.17
C LEU A 184 -0.20 -12.61 -0.52
N ASP A 185 0.82 -12.99 0.24
CA ASP A 185 2.16 -13.30 -0.27
C ASP A 185 2.09 -14.37 -1.38
N ARG A 186 1.35 -15.46 -1.14
CA ARG A 186 1.19 -16.55 -2.11
C ARG A 186 0.43 -16.13 -3.37
N GLN A 187 -0.61 -15.31 -3.25
CA GLN A 187 -1.34 -14.81 -4.43
C GLN A 187 -0.43 -13.94 -5.29
N LEU A 188 0.25 -12.95 -4.71
CA LEU A 188 1.10 -12.05 -5.49
C LEU A 188 2.28 -12.79 -6.13
N ASP A 189 2.90 -13.73 -5.41
CA ASP A 189 4.01 -14.50 -5.97
C ASP A 189 3.58 -15.43 -7.12
N ARG A 190 2.36 -15.95 -7.07
CA ARG A 190 1.79 -16.76 -8.16
C ARG A 190 1.64 -15.93 -9.44
N TYR A 191 1.02 -14.75 -9.34
CA TYR A 191 0.69 -13.94 -10.51
C TYR A 191 1.86 -13.13 -11.04
N ARG A 192 2.75 -12.64 -10.18
CA ARG A 192 4.00 -11.97 -10.62
C ARG A 192 4.87 -12.86 -11.52
N LYS A 193 4.83 -14.18 -11.35
CA LYS A 193 5.54 -15.14 -12.21
C LYS A 193 4.88 -15.33 -13.57
N LEU A 194 3.56 -15.17 -13.67
CA LEU A 194 2.83 -15.26 -14.94
C LEU A 194 3.07 -14.03 -15.83
N LEU A 195 3.49 -12.91 -15.25
CA LEU A 195 3.66 -11.63 -15.94
C LEU A 195 5.12 -11.26 -16.21
N ARG A 196 6.08 -12.11 -15.81
CA ARG A 196 7.50 -12.02 -16.20
C ARG A 196 7.83 -12.90 -17.42
N GLY A 197 6.81 -13.32 -18.17
CA GLY A 197 6.94 -14.10 -19.41
C GLY A 197 7.05 -13.21 -20.64
#